data_AF-A0A2V9JW09-F1
#
_entry.id   AF-A0A2V9JW09-F1
#
_cell.length_a   1.000
_cell.length_b   1.000
_cell.length_c   1.000
_cell.angle_alpha   90.00
_cell.angle_beta   90.00
_cell.angle_gamma   90.00
#
_symmetry.space_group_name_H-M   'P 1'
#
loop_
_entity.id
_entity.type
_entity.pdbx_description
1 polymer ?
#
loop_
_entity_poly.entity_id
_entity_poly.type
_entity_poly.pdbx_seq_one_letter_code
_entity_poly.pdbx_strand_id
1 'polypeptide(L)'
;MKMASRFVMGFRPLRAGGLLFALAALQVAAGCRKDASRGEPSASQPQSSTVQVMVSAAGPAIIRTPAAEFEILPSGYIRACLLKAGRRLTLDEPGTIAGDSMVIAGEEVRGFTLDFEHAKVSEAQGKLGARGKRVEIKGRSSGVNSTEIEKTLAVEVYDDFPTLAVASVAYKNSGPTEVRVDQVVARGQRLNASLADPGVPSYRLWSFHGSSYEWGKDDVKEISASFSQPNVMGKPNRRGVGGGIPVVAFWTAPVGEAIGHIETLPLVLSLPVKVGPDGRINASLVLEPKSVL
;
A
#
# COMPACT_ATOMS: atom_id res chain seq x y z
N MET A 1 -1.96 -11.65 -21.20
CA MET A 1 -1.01 -10.54 -20.95
C MET A 1 -0.90 -10.32 -19.45
N LYS A 2 0.29 -10.36 -18.83
CA LYS A 2 0.43 -10.07 -17.37
C LYS A 2 0.40 -8.56 -17.17
N MET A 3 -0.73 -8.03 -16.73
CA MET A 3 -0.74 -6.68 -16.15
C MET A 3 -0.30 -6.82 -14.70
N ALA A 4 0.95 -6.50 -14.40
CA ALA A 4 1.48 -6.44 -13.05
C ALA A 4 1.66 -4.96 -12.71
N SER A 5 0.94 -4.49 -11.70
CA SER A 5 1.11 -3.14 -11.17
C SER A 5 1.59 -3.26 -9.73
N ARG A 6 2.72 -2.63 -9.39
CA ARG A 6 3.29 -2.64 -8.03
C ARG A 6 2.86 -1.37 -7.28
N PHE A 7 2.36 -1.55 -6.06
CA PHE A 7 1.82 -0.48 -5.22
C PHE A 7 2.61 -0.35 -3.92
N VAL A 8 2.55 0.79 -3.24
CA VAL A 8 3.24 1.02 -1.96
C VAL A 8 2.28 1.65 -0.97
N MET A 9 2.36 1.19 0.28
CA MET A 9 1.66 1.74 1.44
C MET A 9 2.65 1.97 2.58
N GLY A 10 3.11 3.21 2.81
CA GLY A 10 4.16 3.50 3.77
C GLY A 10 3.73 4.45 4.88
N PHE A 11 4.13 4.17 6.13
CA PHE A 11 4.00 5.10 7.27
C PHE A 11 5.35 5.80 7.52
N ARG A 12 5.37 7.14 7.61
CA ARG A 12 6.56 7.90 8.04
C ARG A 12 6.49 8.20 9.54
N PRO A 13 7.48 7.82 10.36
CA PRO A 13 7.63 8.39 11.69
C PRO A 13 8.29 9.78 11.62
N LEU A 14 7.67 10.80 12.19
CA LEU A 14 8.31 12.08 12.47
C LEU A 14 9.35 11.88 13.59
N ARG A 15 10.64 12.15 13.31
CA ARG A 15 11.67 12.29 14.35
C ARG A 15 11.53 13.67 14.99
N ALA A 16 11.21 13.72 16.27
CA ALA A 16 11.35 14.94 17.07
C ALA A 16 12.84 15.24 17.24
N GLY A 17 13.29 16.38 16.72
CA GLY A 17 14.65 16.87 16.88
C GLY A 17 14.88 17.34 18.30
N GLY A 18 15.74 16.62 19.03
CA GLY A 18 16.32 17.05 20.30
C GLY A 18 17.77 17.44 20.08
N LEU A 19 18.05 18.75 20.09
CA LEU A 19 19.39 19.31 20.10
C LEU A 19 19.92 19.22 21.54
N LEU A 20 20.99 18.45 21.77
CA LEU A 20 21.77 18.53 23.01
C LEU A 20 23.25 18.36 22.68
N PHE A 21 23.98 19.47 22.78
CA PHE A 21 25.43 19.54 22.76
C PHE A 21 26.00 18.90 24.04
N ALA A 22 26.97 18.01 23.90
CA ALA A 22 27.94 17.72 24.95
C ALA A 22 29.30 17.35 24.33
N LEU A 23 30.24 18.29 24.43
CA LEU A 23 31.68 18.07 24.29
C LEU A 23 32.16 17.22 25.48
N ALA A 24 32.98 16.19 25.24
CA ALA A 24 34.05 15.81 26.16
C ALA A 24 35.07 14.85 25.53
N ALA A 25 36.29 15.37 25.40
CA ALA A 25 37.61 14.78 25.63
C ALA A 25 38.07 13.50 24.89
N LEU A 26 39.10 13.73 24.07
CA LEU A 26 40.13 12.82 23.60
C LEU A 26 40.82 12.07 24.76
N GLN A 27 40.96 10.75 24.65
CA GLN A 27 42.05 9.99 25.28
C GLN A 27 42.57 8.96 24.28
N VAL A 28 43.81 9.20 23.81
CA VAL A 28 44.61 8.25 23.03
C VAL A 28 45.45 7.47 24.03
N ALA A 29 45.19 6.17 24.17
CA ALA A 29 46.10 5.25 24.81
C ALA A 29 46.45 4.15 23.81
N ALA A 30 47.64 4.25 23.24
CA ALA A 30 48.27 3.21 22.45
C ALA A 30 48.67 2.06 23.38
N GLY A 31 48.09 0.89 23.15
CA GLY A 31 48.46 -0.35 23.83
C GLY A 31 48.42 -1.51 22.84
N CYS A 32 49.54 -1.80 22.20
CA CYS A 32 49.71 -3.04 21.44
C CYS A 32 49.75 -4.22 22.41
N ARG A 33 48.67 -4.99 22.50
CA ARG A 33 48.71 -6.39 22.95
C ARG A 33 48.40 -7.29 21.77
N LYS A 34 49.36 -8.16 21.45
CA LYS A 34 49.21 -9.27 20.51
C LYS A 34 48.28 -10.29 21.17
N ASP A 35 47.02 -10.32 20.76
CA ASP A 35 46.17 -11.49 20.92
C ASP A 35 46.01 -12.17 19.57
N ALA A 36 46.67 -13.32 19.47
CA ALA A 36 46.55 -14.27 18.40
C ALA A 36 45.25 -15.06 18.58
N SER A 37 44.17 -14.61 17.96
CA SER A 37 43.11 -15.48 17.41
C SER A 37 42.22 -14.66 16.48
N ARG A 38 42.64 -14.49 15.22
CA ARG A 38 41.73 -14.05 14.18
C ARG A 38 40.87 -15.25 13.82
N GLY A 39 39.83 -15.50 14.61
CA GLY A 39 38.70 -16.29 14.14
C GLY A 39 38.18 -15.60 12.88
N GLU A 40 38.10 -16.35 11.79
CA GLU A 40 37.33 -15.91 10.62
C GLU A 40 35.95 -15.46 11.13
N PRO A 41 35.39 -14.34 10.63
CA PRO A 41 34.00 -14.04 10.89
C PRO A 41 33.21 -15.24 10.36
N SER A 42 32.70 -16.07 11.27
CA SER A 42 31.78 -17.15 10.96
C SER A 42 30.75 -16.53 10.03
N ALA A 43 30.67 -17.03 8.80
CA ALA A 43 29.68 -16.60 7.83
C ALA A 43 28.34 -16.63 8.56
N SER A 44 27.78 -15.45 8.82
CA SER A 44 26.51 -15.32 9.52
C SER A 44 25.53 -16.18 8.72
N GLN A 45 24.96 -17.20 9.36
CA GLN A 45 23.88 -17.97 8.75
C GLN A 45 22.88 -16.98 8.15
N PRO A 46 22.35 -17.21 6.94
CA PRO A 46 21.38 -16.30 6.34
C PRO A 46 20.27 -16.04 7.34
N GLN A 47 20.24 -14.84 7.92
CA GLN A 47 19.24 -14.50 8.90
C GLN A 47 17.89 -14.55 8.18
N SER A 48 16.97 -15.39 8.64
CA SER A 48 15.61 -15.44 8.10
C SER A 48 14.89 -14.09 8.28
N SER A 49 13.93 -13.80 7.41
CA SER A 49 13.09 -12.61 7.53
C SER A 49 12.38 -12.58 8.89
N THR A 50 12.29 -11.39 9.50
CA THR A 50 11.53 -11.12 10.73
C THR A 50 10.03 -10.95 10.49
N VAL A 51 9.61 -10.90 9.21
CA VAL A 51 8.22 -10.79 8.82
C VAL A 51 7.50 -12.11 9.09
N GLN A 52 6.43 -12.04 9.89
CA GLN A 52 5.59 -13.17 10.25
C GLN A 52 4.35 -13.19 9.37
N VAL A 53 3.94 -14.38 8.93
CA VAL A 53 2.74 -14.57 8.11
C VAL A 53 1.86 -15.64 8.74
N MET A 54 0.57 -15.33 8.90
CA MET A 54 -0.46 -16.29 9.30
C MET A 54 -1.59 -16.23 8.29
N VAL A 55 -2.07 -17.38 7.83
CA VAL A 55 -3.21 -17.46 6.91
C VAL A 55 -4.29 -18.33 7.52
N SER A 56 -5.48 -17.77 7.69
CA SER A 56 -6.68 -18.51 8.08
C SER A 56 -7.41 -19.03 6.84
N ALA A 57 -7.99 -20.23 6.88
CA ALA A 57 -8.65 -20.85 5.73
C ALA A 57 -9.80 -20.01 5.13
N ALA A 58 -10.54 -19.27 5.96
CA ALA A 58 -11.59 -18.35 5.53
C ALA A 58 -11.12 -16.88 5.41
N GLY A 59 -9.81 -16.64 5.53
CA GLY A 59 -9.23 -15.33 5.74
C GLY A 59 -9.43 -14.78 7.17
N PRO A 60 -8.75 -13.67 7.51
CA PRO A 60 -7.77 -12.96 6.69
C PRO A 60 -6.41 -13.67 6.62
N ALA A 61 -5.54 -13.17 5.74
CA ALA A 61 -4.09 -13.41 5.83
C ALA A 61 -3.44 -12.20 6.53
N ILE A 62 -2.67 -12.46 7.57
CA ILE A 62 -2.02 -11.45 8.41
C ILE A 62 -0.52 -11.48 8.14
N ILE A 63 0.05 -10.34 7.74
CA ILE A 63 1.49 -10.14 7.55
C ILE A 63 1.94 -9.11 8.60
N ARG A 64 2.78 -9.54 9.53
CA ARG A 64 3.19 -8.74 10.69
C ARG A 64 4.69 -8.47 10.69
N THR A 65 5.06 -7.23 10.98
CA THR A 65 6.43 -6.78 11.22
C THR A 65 6.55 -6.24 12.65
N PRO A 66 7.75 -5.85 13.10
CA PRO A 66 7.89 -5.13 14.37
C PRO A 66 7.16 -3.78 14.44
N ALA A 67 6.85 -3.16 13.28
CA ALA A 67 6.32 -1.79 13.21
C ALA A 67 4.92 -1.70 12.60
N ALA A 68 4.45 -2.69 11.87
CA ALA A 68 3.14 -2.68 11.22
C ALA A 68 2.53 -4.07 11.09
N GLU A 69 1.22 -4.09 10.86
CA GLU A 69 0.46 -5.27 10.52
C GLU A 69 -0.40 -4.97 9.29
N PHE A 70 -0.37 -5.88 8.32
CA PHE A 70 -1.17 -5.81 7.11
C PHE A 70 -2.10 -7.02 7.08
N GLU A 71 -3.39 -6.77 6.89
CA GLU A 71 -4.38 -7.82 6.80
C GLU A 71 -5.03 -7.82 5.42
N ILE A 72 -4.92 -8.95 4.74
CA ILE A 72 -5.65 -9.21 3.49
C ILE A 72 -7.00 -9.81 3.89
N LEU A 73 -8.06 -9.01 3.80
CA LEU A 73 -9.42 -9.41 4.14
C LEU A 73 -10.05 -10.28 3.05
N PRO A 74 -11.12 -11.04 3.35
CA PRO A 74 -11.87 -11.82 2.35
C PRO A 74 -12.36 -11.00 1.14
N SER A 75 -12.65 -9.71 1.34
CA SER A 75 -13.03 -8.78 0.26
C SER A 75 -11.88 -8.38 -0.67
N GLY A 76 -10.64 -8.81 -0.37
CA GLY A 76 -9.41 -8.37 -0.99
C GLY A 76 -8.90 -7.01 -0.51
N TYR A 77 -9.60 -6.36 0.43
CA TYR A 77 -9.12 -5.14 1.07
C TYR A 77 -7.85 -5.43 1.86
N ILE A 78 -6.82 -4.60 1.70
CA ILE A 78 -5.60 -4.67 2.50
C ILE A 78 -5.67 -3.57 3.55
N ARG A 79 -5.98 -3.96 4.79
CA ARG A 79 -5.99 -3.06 5.95
C ARG A 79 -4.58 -2.97 6.52
N ALA A 80 -4.12 -1.76 6.83
CA ALA A 80 -2.86 -1.55 7.51
C ALA A 80 -3.06 -1.00 8.91
N CYS A 81 -2.20 -1.43 9.82
CA CYS A 81 -2.15 -0.91 11.17
C CYS A 81 -0.70 -0.64 11.55
N LEU A 82 -0.46 0.56 12.07
CA LEU A 82 0.79 0.91 12.72
C LEU A 82 0.82 0.29 14.11
N LEU A 83 1.91 -0.42 14.43
CA LEU A 83 2.18 -0.98 15.75
C LEU A 83 3.12 -0.02 16.49
N LYS A 84 2.60 0.66 17.52
CA LYS A 84 3.37 1.66 18.27
C LYS A 84 3.00 1.64 19.75
N ALA A 85 4.01 1.49 20.61
CA ALA A 85 3.84 1.47 22.07
C ALA A 85 2.76 0.48 22.55
N GLY A 86 2.77 -0.74 22.00
CA GLY A 86 1.77 -1.78 22.33
C GLY A 86 0.36 -1.52 21.78
N ARG A 87 0.15 -0.42 21.06
CA ARG A 87 -1.14 -0.06 20.44
C ARG A 87 -1.12 -0.38 18.95
N ARG A 88 -2.32 -0.73 18.45
CA ARG A 88 -2.63 -0.89 17.03
C ARG A 88 -3.40 0.34 16.57
N LEU A 89 -2.81 1.12 15.66
CA LEU A 89 -3.37 2.38 15.17
C LEU A 89 -3.67 2.25 13.69
N THR A 90 -4.85 2.68 13.26
CA THR A 90 -5.25 2.63 11.85
C THR A 90 -6.21 3.75 11.51
N LEU A 91 -6.25 4.09 10.22
CA LEU A 91 -7.28 4.94 9.63
C LEU A 91 -8.29 4.10 8.84
N ASP A 92 -8.02 2.82 8.59
CA ASP A 92 -8.85 1.93 7.78
C ASP A 92 -10.18 1.58 8.45
N GLU A 93 -11.27 1.90 7.74
CA GLU A 93 -12.62 1.45 8.03
C GLU A 93 -13.24 0.85 6.76
N PRO A 94 -12.86 -0.38 6.36
CA PRO A 94 -13.21 -0.95 5.06
C PRO A 94 -14.72 -1.09 4.82
N GLY A 95 -15.53 -1.24 5.86
CA GLY A 95 -16.97 -1.51 5.71
C GLY A 95 -17.20 -2.74 4.82
N THR A 96 -17.96 -2.58 3.74
CA THR A 96 -18.25 -3.64 2.76
C THR A 96 -17.54 -3.44 1.41
N ILE A 97 -16.57 -2.51 1.32
CA ILE A 97 -15.93 -2.21 0.04
C ILE A 97 -15.03 -3.38 -0.40
N ALA A 98 -15.02 -3.64 -1.71
CA ALA A 98 -14.07 -4.56 -2.31
C ALA A 98 -12.66 -3.94 -2.35
N GLY A 99 -11.62 -4.76 -2.28
CA GLY A 99 -10.24 -4.27 -2.37
C GLY A 99 -9.87 -3.72 -3.75
N ASP A 100 -10.40 -4.33 -4.81
CA ASP A 100 -10.17 -3.93 -6.20
C ASP A 100 -11.43 -4.20 -7.05
N SER A 101 -11.61 -3.44 -8.13
CA SER A 101 -12.62 -3.69 -9.18
C SER A 101 -12.06 -3.42 -10.57
N MET A 102 -12.76 -3.90 -11.60
CA MET A 102 -12.43 -3.67 -13.00
C MET A 102 -13.67 -3.22 -13.76
N VAL A 103 -13.50 -2.42 -14.81
CA VAL A 103 -14.56 -2.13 -15.76
C VAL A 103 -14.24 -2.83 -17.07
N ILE A 104 -15.17 -3.67 -17.51
CA ILE A 104 -15.07 -4.49 -18.72
C ILE A 104 -16.26 -4.15 -19.62
N ALA A 105 -15.98 -3.62 -20.81
CA ALA A 105 -17.00 -3.16 -21.75
C ALA A 105 -18.07 -2.25 -21.09
N GLY A 106 -17.63 -1.37 -20.20
CA GLY A 106 -18.51 -0.47 -19.42
C GLY A 106 -19.16 -1.07 -18.16
N GLU A 107 -19.05 -2.37 -17.92
CA GLU A 107 -19.64 -3.05 -16.75
C GLU A 107 -18.63 -3.26 -15.63
N GLU A 108 -19.01 -2.97 -14.38
CA GLU A 108 -18.14 -3.16 -13.21
C GLU A 108 -18.11 -4.64 -12.78
N VAL A 109 -16.92 -5.24 -12.81
CA VAL A 109 -16.60 -6.53 -12.20
C VAL A 109 -15.90 -6.31 -10.88
N ARG A 110 -16.53 -6.79 -9.80
CA ARG A 110 -16.05 -6.69 -8.42
C ARG A 110 -16.31 -8.00 -7.66
N GLY A 111 -15.94 -8.04 -6.38
CA GLY A 111 -16.30 -9.16 -5.51
C GLY A 111 -15.57 -10.46 -5.86
N PHE A 112 -14.26 -10.38 -6.12
CA PHE A 112 -13.44 -11.56 -6.34
C PHE A 112 -13.41 -12.42 -5.06
N THR A 113 -13.87 -13.67 -5.16
CA THR A 113 -13.75 -14.64 -4.07
C THR A 113 -12.32 -15.13 -4.01
N LEU A 114 -11.60 -14.78 -2.93
CA LEU A 114 -10.22 -15.17 -2.70
C LEU A 114 -10.14 -16.56 -2.04
N ASP A 115 -9.23 -17.39 -2.53
CA ASP A 115 -8.94 -18.74 -2.06
C ASP A 115 -7.81 -18.73 -1.02
N PHE A 116 -8.18 -18.42 0.22
CA PHE A 116 -7.22 -18.37 1.34
C PHE A 116 -6.71 -19.76 1.76
N GLU A 117 -7.51 -20.81 1.57
CA GLU A 117 -7.12 -22.20 1.85
C GLU A 117 -5.87 -22.61 1.06
N HIS A 118 -5.76 -22.15 -0.19
CA HIS A 118 -4.61 -22.40 -1.06
C HIS A 118 -3.66 -21.21 -1.20
N ALA A 119 -3.68 -20.27 -0.26
CA ALA A 119 -2.73 -19.16 -0.27
C ALA A 119 -1.29 -19.66 -0.16
N LYS A 120 -0.40 -19.05 -0.93
CA LYS A 120 1.03 -19.40 -0.95
C LYS A 120 1.83 -18.38 -0.18
N VAL A 121 2.61 -18.84 0.80
CA VAL A 121 3.58 -18.02 1.52
C VAL A 121 4.99 -18.38 1.06
N SER A 122 5.78 -17.38 0.70
CA SER A 122 7.17 -17.54 0.21
C SER A 122 8.03 -16.34 0.63
N GLU A 123 9.34 -16.38 0.34
CA GLU A 123 10.19 -15.19 0.47
C GLU A 123 9.77 -14.12 -0.55
N ALA A 124 9.99 -12.85 -0.22
CA ALA A 124 9.76 -11.74 -1.14
C ALA A 124 10.61 -11.88 -2.41
N GLN A 125 10.04 -11.52 -3.56
CA GLN A 125 10.68 -11.70 -4.88
C GLN A 125 11.09 -10.37 -5.52
N GLY A 126 10.48 -9.25 -5.11
CA GLY A 126 10.89 -7.93 -5.55
C GLY A 126 12.24 -7.50 -4.97
N LYS A 127 12.78 -6.42 -5.52
CA LYS A 127 14.12 -5.92 -5.24
C LYS A 127 14.13 -4.72 -4.28
N LEU A 128 13.05 -4.52 -3.51
CA LEU A 128 12.96 -3.37 -2.62
C LEU A 128 13.83 -3.56 -1.38
N GLY A 129 13.82 -4.74 -0.78
CA GLY A 129 14.68 -5.09 0.35
C GLY A 129 15.41 -6.42 0.14
N ALA A 130 16.41 -6.68 0.97
CA ALA A 130 17.20 -7.90 0.92
C ALA A 130 16.42 -9.14 1.38
N ARG A 131 15.44 -8.93 2.27
CA ARG A 131 14.62 -9.99 2.89
C ARG A 131 13.18 -9.52 3.06
N GLY A 132 12.26 -10.48 3.08
CA GLY A 132 10.84 -10.22 3.27
C GLY A 132 10.00 -11.46 3.00
N LYS A 133 8.69 -11.33 3.18
CA LYS A 133 7.72 -12.38 2.85
C LYS A 133 6.77 -11.92 1.77
N ARG A 134 6.29 -12.90 1.00
CA ARG A 134 5.26 -12.75 -0.04
C ARG A 134 4.10 -13.68 0.28
N VAL A 135 2.89 -13.14 0.26
CA VAL A 135 1.63 -13.90 0.27
C VAL A 135 0.98 -13.76 -1.09
N GLU A 136 0.66 -14.88 -1.74
CA GLU A 136 -0.04 -14.93 -3.01
C GLU A 136 -1.36 -15.69 -2.86
N ILE A 137 -2.46 -15.06 -3.27
CA ILE A 137 -3.83 -15.57 -3.12
C ILE A 137 -4.53 -15.44 -4.47
N LYS A 138 -5.05 -16.55 -4.98
CA LYS A 138 -5.87 -16.55 -6.18
C LYS A 138 -7.31 -16.19 -5.84
N GLY A 139 -8.04 -15.64 -6.80
CA GLY A 139 -9.47 -15.46 -6.68
C GLY A 139 -10.16 -15.47 -8.03
N ARG A 140 -11.49 -15.54 -8.00
CA ARG A 140 -12.33 -15.56 -9.19
C ARG A 140 -13.44 -14.54 -9.07
N SER A 141 -13.76 -13.85 -10.17
CA SER A 141 -14.92 -12.96 -10.23
C SER A 141 -16.21 -13.76 -10.11
N SER A 142 -17.23 -13.19 -9.47
CA SER A 142 -18.57 -13.79 -9.41
C SER A 142 -19.34 -13.73 -10.75
N GLY A 143 -18.70 -13.26 -11.83
CA GLY A 143 -19.21 -13.28 -13.21
C GLY A 143 -20.33 -12.26 -13.47
N VAL A 144 -20.02 -11.21 -14.24
CA VAL A 144 -21.03 -10.47 -15.00
C VAL A 144 -20.94 -10.99 -16.44
N ASN A 145 -22.08 -11.36 -17.04
CA ASN A 145 -22.17 -11.87 -18.43
C ASN A 145 -21.22 -13.05 -18.76
N SER A 146 -21.05 -13.99 -17.82
CA SER A 146 -20.15 -15.16 -18.00
C SER A 146 -18.68 -14.82 -18.20
N THR A 147 -18.26 -13.60 -17.83
CA THR A 147 -16.84 -13.23 -17.88
C THR A 147 -16.09 -13.87 -16.72
N GLU A 148 -15.30 -14.89 -17.03
CA GLU A 148 -14.48 -15.61 -16.06
C GLU A 148 -13.11 -14.96 -15.92
N ILE A 149 -12.98 -14.04 -14.95
CA ILE A 149 -11.69 -13.42 -14.63
C ILE A 149 -11.08 -14.10 -13.40
N GLU A 150 -9.92 -14.70 -13.60
CA GLU A 150 -9.03 -15.08 -12.52
C GLU A 150 -8.19 -13.89 -12.07
N LYS A 151 -8.12 -13.69 -10.75
CA LYS A 151 -7.26 -12.72 -10.08
C LYS A 151 -6.14 -13.47 -9.35
N THR A 152 -4.94 -12.93 -9.38
CA THR A 152 -3.86 -13.29 -8.44
C THR A 152 -3.46 -12.03 -7.69
N LEU A 153 -3.79 -11.96 -6.41
CA LEU A 153 -3.31 -10.92 -5.49
C LEU A 153 -2.02 -11.40 -4.86
N ALA A 154 -0.99 -10.57 -4.88
CA ALA A 154 0.21 -10.80 -4.11
C ALA A 154 0.57 -9.59 -3.26
N VAL A 155 0.99 -9.83 -2.03
CA VAL A 155 1.44 -8.80 -1.09
C VAL A 155 2.81 -9.18 -0.57
N GLU A 156 3.76 -8.26 -0.73
CA GLU A 156 5.13 -8.38 -0.25
C GLU A 156 5.40 -7.37 0.86
N VAL A 157 6.08 -7.81 1.91
CA VAL A 157 6.53 -6.94 3.01
C VAL A 157 8.00 -7.27 3.28
N TYR A 158 8.82 -6.23 3.42
CA TYR A 158 10.27 -6.32 3.49
C TYR A 158 10.77 -5.93 4.87
N ASP A 159 11.82 -6.60 5.36
CA ASP A 159 12.47 -6.27 6.63
C ASP A 159 13.01 -4.84 6.65
N ASP A 160 13.56 -4.37 5.52
CA ASP A 160 14.14 -3.04 5.36
C ASP A 160 13.07 -1.93 5.38
N PHE A 161 11.79 -2.28 5.14
CA PHE A 161 10.66 -1.37 5.09
C PHE A 161 9.48 -1.95 5.88
N PRO A 162 9.59 -2.03 7.23
CA PRO A 162 8.64 -2.77 8.05
C PRO A 162 7.25 -2.11 8.10
N THR A 163 7.14 -0.85 7.69
CA THR A 163 5.88 -0.12 7.57
C THR A 163 5.34 -0.07 6.14
N LEU A 164 5.89 -0.90 5.23
CA LEU A 164 5.55 -0.93 3.82
C LEU A 164 5.01 -2.28 3.36
N ALA A 165 3.79 -2.29 2.82
CA ALA A 165 3.26 -3.39 2.01
C ALA A 165 3.24 -3.03 0.52
N VAL A 166 3.74 -3.96 -0.29
CA VAL A 166 3.75 -3.87 -1.74
C VAL A 166 2.74 -4.84 -2.31
N ALA A 167 1.65 -4.31 -2.85
CA ALA A 167 0.64 -5.14 -3.49
C ALA A 167 0.91 -5.24 -5.00
N SER A 168 0.56 -6.37 -5.59
CA SER A 168 0.47 -6.57 -7.02
C SER A 168 -0.74 -7.41 -7.34
N VAL A 169 -1.48 -7.02 -8.37
CA VAL A 169 -2.62 -7.78 -8.86
C VAL A 169 -2.37 -8.13 -10.32
N ALA A 170 -2.61 -9.39 -10.67
CA ALA A 170 -2.64 -9.87 -12.04
C ALA A 170 -4.03 -10.43 -12.35
N TYR A 171 -4.55 -10.07 -13.52
CA TYR A 171 -5.82 -10.59 -14.03
C TYR A 171 -5.57 -11.47 -15.25
N LYS A 172 -6.34 -12.54 -15.35
CA LYS A 172 -6.31 -13.48 -16.47
C LYS A 172 -7.75 -13.75 -16.90
N ASN A 173 -8.00 -13.59 -18.19
CA ASN A 173 -9.21 -14.11 -18.82
C ASN A 173 -9.11 -15.64 -18.90
N SER A 174 -10.03 -16.33 -18.25
CA SER A 174 -10.15 -17.79 -18.30
C SER A 174 -11.34 -18.25 -19.17
N GLY A 175 -12.10 -17.30 -19.72
CA GLY A 175 -13.19 -17.56 -20.64
C GLY A 175 -12.73 -17.74 -22.09
N PRO A 176 -13.64 -18.19 -22.98
CA PRO A 176 -13.33 -18.46 -24.38
C PRO A 176 -13.32 -17.20 -25.27
N THR A 177 -13.80 -16.06 -24.76
CA THR A 177 -13.97 -14.81 -25.53
C THR A 177 -13.01 -13.76 -25.01
N GLU A 178 -12.39 -13.00 -25.90
CA GLU A 178 -11.54 -11.86 -25.54
C GLU A 178 -12.30 -10.81 -24.72
N VAL A 179 -11.60 -10.22 -23.74
CA VAL A 179 -12.20 -9.26 -22.80
C VAL A 179 -11.48 -7.93 -22.87
N ARG A 180 -12.17 -6.88 -23.29
CA ARG A 180 -11.64 -5.51 -23.26
C ARG A 180 -11.72 -4.95 -21.83
N VAL A 181 -10.58 -4.56 -21.29
CA VAL A 181 -10.45 -3.90 -19.98
C VAL A 181 -10.38 -2.39 -20.18
N ASP A 182 -11.43 -1.70 -19.76
CA ASP A 182 -11.52 -0.24 -19.86
C ASP A 182 -10.85 0.44 -18.67
N GLN A 183 -11.04 -0.11 -17.46
CA GLN A 183 -10.50 0.45 -16.22
C GLN A 183 -10.14 -0.63 -15.22
N VAL A 184 -9.12 -0.36 -14.41
CA VAL A 184 -8.80 -1.12 -13.19
C VAL A 184 -8.76 -0.14 -12.02
N VAL A 185 -9.57 -0.41 -11.00
CA VAL A 185 -9.52 0.28 -9.71
C VAL A 185 -8.79 -0.64 -8.74
N ALA A 186 -7.55 -0.30 -8.42
CA ALA A 186 -6.75 -1.01 -7.45
C ALA A 186 -6.77 -0.28 -6.11
N ARG A 187 -6.58 -1.04 -5.02
CA ARG A 187 -6.34 -0.51 -3.67
C ARG A 187 -7.41 0.50 -3.24
N GLY A 188 -8.68 0.09 -3.30
CA GLY A 188 -9.73 0.83 -2.61
C GLY A 188 -9.37 0.97 -1.13
N GLN A 189 -9.31 2.20 -0.63
CA GLN A 189 -9.11 2.53 0.76
C GLN A 189 -10.28 3.38 1.24
N ARG A 190 -10.76 3.09 2.44
CA ARG A 190 -11.82 3.86 3.09
C ARG A 190 -11.35 4.24 4.48
N LEU A 191 -11.11 5.53 4.68
CA LEU A 191 -10.44 6.07 5.86
C LEU A 191 -11.39 6.85 6.76
N ASN A 192 -11.17 6.73 8.07
CA ASN A 192 -11.92 7.38 9.12
C ASN A 192 -10.97 7.98 10.18
N ALA A 193 -10.88 9.30 10.23
CA ALA A 193 -10.08 10.04 11.22
C ALA A 193 -10.47 9.74 12.67
N SER A 194 -11.76 9.48 12.92
CA SER A 194 -12.30 9.25 14.27
C SER A 194 -11.80 7.96 14.92
N LEU A 195 -11.19 7.04 14.13
CA LEU A 195 -10.51 5.85 14.68
C LEU A 195 -9.22 6.22 15.44
N ALA A 196 -8.55 7.29 15.02
CA ALA A 196 -7.31 7.77 15.64
C ALA A 196 -7.55 8.94 16.60
N ASP A 197 -8.59 9.74 16.35
CA ASP A 197 -8.99 10.89 17.16
C ASP A 197 -10.53 10.95 17.27
N PRO A 198 -11.14 10.31 18.29
CA PRO A 198 -12.60 10.21 18.39
C PRO A 198 -13.37 11.55 18.45
N GLY A 199 -12.67 12.67 18.72
CA GLY A 199 -13.27 14.00 18.83
C GLY A 199 -13.44 14.75 17.50
N VAL A 200 -12.94 14.21 16.39
CA VAL A 200 -13.02 14.87 15.08
C VAL A 200 -13.99 14.19 14.13
N PRO A 201 -14.60 14.93 13.18
CA PRO A 201 -15.37 14.33 12.09
C PRO A 201 -14.53 13.31 11.30
N SER A 202 -15.16 12.24 10.81
CA SER A 202 -14.49 11.12 10.15
C SER A 202 -13.64 11.50 8.93
N TYR A 203 -13.94 12.61 8.26
CA TYR A 203 -13.18 13.11 7.10
C TYR A 203 -11.99 13.99 7.49
N ARG A 204 -11.82 14.37 8.76
CA ARG A 204 -10.84 15.40 9.16
C ARG A 204 -9.43 14.80 9.26
N LEU A 205 -8.80 14.58 8.10
CA LEU A 205 -7.40 14.21 7.97
C LEU A 205 -6.62 15.35 7.29
N TRP A 206 -5.38 15.56 7.73
CA TRP A 206 -4.40 16.23 6.88
C TRP A 206 -4.03 15.30 5.73
N SER A 207 -3.71 15.87 4.58
CA SER A 207 -3.48 15.10 3.36
C SER A 207 -2.39 15.69 2.48
N PHE A 208 -1.71 14.84 1.71
CA PHE A 208 -0.76 15.18 0.65
C PHE A 208 -1.24 14.59 -0.67
N HIS A 209 -1.22 15.39 -1.74
CA HIS A 209 -1.85 15.06 -3.03
C HIS A 209 -0.90 14.93 -4.23
N GLY A 210 0.37 14.61 -3.99
CA GLY A 210 1.29 14.22 -5.07
C GLY A 210 1.58 15.30 -6.11
N SER A 211 1.24 16.57 -5.87
CA SER A 211 1.57 17.70 -6.75
C SER A 211 1.11 17.56 -8.21
N SER A 212 -0.03 16.91 -8.44
CA SER A 212 -0.58 16.71 -9.80
C SER A 212 -1.79 17.56 -10.13
N TYR A 213 -2.28 18.36 -9.17
CA TYR A 213 -3.50 19.14 -9.31
C TYR A 213 -3.23 20.64 -9.32
N GLU A 214 -3.27 21.24 -10.52
CA GLU A 214 -3.11 22.68 -10.77
C GLU A 214 -1.83 23.28 -10.18
N TRP A 215 -0.89 23.64 -11.05
CA TRP A 215 0.35 24.27 -10.62
C TRP A 215 0.14 25.47 -9.68
N GLY A 216 0.85 25.47 -8.54
CA GLY A 216 0.80 26.55 -7.54
C GLY A 216 -0.31 26.42 -6.50
N LYS A 217 -1.07 25.33 -6.49
CA LYS A 217 -1.99 25.00 -5.38
C LYS A 217 -1.24 24.30 -4.23
N ASP A 218 -1.82 24.37 -3.04
CA ASP A 218 -1.30 23.64 -1.89
C ASP A 218 -1.44 22.13 -2.11
N ASP A 219 -0.31 21.43 -1.95
CA ASP A 219 -0.24 19.98 -2.02
C ASP A 219 -0.56 19.32 -0.68
N VAL A 220 -0.42 20.08 0.40
CA VAL A 220 -0.76 19.67 1.77
C VAL A 220 -1.97 20.46 2.23
N LYS A 221 -3.05 19.76 2.59
CA LYS A 221 -4.31 20.39 3.00
C LYS A 221 -5.09 19.52 3.97
N GLU A 222 -5.91 20.13 4.81
CA GLU A 222 -6.91 19.42 5.60
C GLU A 222 -8.14 19.11 4.74
N ILE A 223 -8.65 17.89 4.84
CA ILE A 223 -9.81 17.43 4.05
C ILE A 223 -11.10 18.05 4.60
N SER A 224 -11.89 18.64 3.69
CA SER A 224 -13.23 19.17 3.98
C SER A 224 -14.34 18.14 3.72
N ALA A 225 -15.53 18.36 4.26
CA ALA A 225 -16.68 17.47 4.07
C ALA A 225 -17.11 17.29 2.60
N SER A 226 -16.83 18.28 1.74
CA SER A 226 -17.16 18.27 0.31
C SER A 226 -15.95 17.97 -0.59
N PHE A 227 -14.85 17.51 -0.01
CA PHE A 227 -13.59 17.34 -0.73
C PHE A 227 -13.70 16.29 -1.84
N SER A 228 -13.18 16.64 -3.02
CA SER A 228 -13.03 15.75 -4.16
C SER A 228 -11.89 16.23 -5.05
N GLN A 229 -10.88 15.39 -5.27
CA GLN A 229 -9.80 15.64 -6.22
C GLN A 229 -9.45 14.36 -7.00
N PRO A 230 -9.33 14.43 -8.34
CA PRO A 230 -9.04 13.26 -9.16
C PRO A 230 -7.56 12.82 -9.10
N ASN A 231 -6.63 13.76 -8.83
CA ASN A 231 -5.17 13.56 -8.80
C ASN A 231 -4.67 12.73 -10.00
N VAL A 232 -4.88 13.26 -11.20
CA VAL A 232 -4.46 12.62 -12.46
C VAL A 232 -2.94 12.73 -12.59
N MET A 233 -2.27 11.58 -12.66
CA MET A 233 -0.84 11.43 -12.90
C MET A 233 -0.63 11.11 -14.37
N GLY A 234 -0.04 12.04 -15.12
CA GLY A 234 0.11 11.92 -16.57
C GLY A 234 0.73 13.16 -17.21
N LYS A 235 0.65 13.30 -18.53
CA LYS A 235 1.16 14.52 -19.18
C LYS A 235 0.42 15.76 -18.65
N PRO A 236 1.12 16.79 -18.14
CA PRO A 236 0.48 18.04 -17.74
C PRO A 236 -0.33 18.66 -18.88
N ASN A 237 -1.58 19.01 -18.60
CA ASN A 237 -2.44 19.72 -19.55
C ASN A 237 -2.26 21.25 -19.42
N ARG A 238 -2.95 22.02 -20.28
CA ARG A 238 -2.86 23.50 -20.28
C ARG A 238 -3.31 24.16 -18.95
N ARG A 239 -4.04 23.44 -18.10
CA ARG A 239 -4.48 23.89 -16.76
C ARG A 239 -3.48 23.49 -15.66
N GLY A 240 -2.34 22.91 -16.01
CA GLY A 240 -1.33 22.47 -15.04
C GLY A 240 -1.77 21.25 -14.22
N VAL A 241 -2.74 20.46 -14.70
CA VAL A 241 -3.15 19.18 -14.10
C VAL A 241 -2.41 18.05 -14.82
N GLY A 242 -1.82 17.14 -14.05
CA GLY A 242 -0.87 16.12 -14.51
C GLY A 242 0.49 16.27 -13.83
N GLY A 243 1.46 15.45 -14.23
CA GLY A 243 2.75 15.30 -13.57
C GLY A 243 2.60 14.65 -12.20
N GLY A 244 3.42 15.11 -11.26
CA GLY A 244 3.32 14.74 -9.85
C GLY A 244 4.08 13.47 -9.44
N ILE A 245 4.02 13.22 -8.15
CA ILE A 245 4.49 12.01 -7.47
C ILE A 245 3.25 11.15 -7.24
N PRO A 246 3.19 9.89 -7.72
CA PRO A 246 2.00 9.06 -7.66
C PRO A 246 1.77 8.49 -6.25
N VAL A 247 1.57 9.38 -5.28
CA VAL A 247 1.31 9.08 -3.86
C VAL A 247 0.28 10.08 -3.34
N VAL A 248 -0.71 9.56 -2.63
CA VAL A 248 -1.55 10.34 -1.72
C VAL A 248 -1.32 9.84 -0.30
N ALA A 249 -1.26 10.75 0.66
CA ALA A 249 -1.07 10.41 2.07
C ALA A 249 -2.09 11.15 2.94
N PHE A 250 -2.46 10.55 4.06
CA PHE A 250 -3.46 11.05 5.00
C PHE A 250 -2.97 10.85 6.42
N TRP A 251 -3.16 11.81 7.31
CA TRP A 251 -2.68 11.66 8.69
C TRP A 251 -3.44 12.47 9.71
N THR A 252 -3.34 11.97 10.94
CA THR A 252 -3.58 12.65 12.20
C THR A 252 -2.23 12.81 12.92
N ALA A 253 -2.21 13.39 14.13
CA ALA A 253 -1.00 13.42 14.95
C ALA A 253 -0.45 12.00 15.30
N PRO A 254 -1.26 11.00 15.69
CA PRO A 254 -0.74 9.69 16.09
C PRO A 254 -0.45 8.70 14.94
N VAL A 255 -1.13 8.81 13.79
CA VAL A 255 -1.03 7.82 12.70
C VAL A 255 -1.31 8.47 11.34
N GLY A 256 -0.65 7.97 10.29
CA GLY A 256 -0.88 8.43 8.93
C GLY A 256 -0.55 7.39 7.89
N GLU A 257 -1.40 7.26 6.88
CA GLU A 257 -1.40 6.21 5.88
C GLU A 257 -1.21 6.81 4.49
N ALA A 258 -0.46 6.14 3.62
CA ALA A 258 -0.29 6.55 2.24
C ALA A 258 -0.62 5.40 1.29
N ILE A 259 -1.13 5.73 0.12
CA ILE A 259 -1.19 4.82 -1.02
C ILE A 259 -0.51 5.46 -2.21
N GLY A 260 0.17 4.63 -3.01
CA GLY A 260 0.82 5.10 -4.21
C GLY A 260 1.21 3.99 -5.17
N HIS A 261 1.77 4.42 -6.29
CA HIS A 261 2.26 3.57 -7.37
C HIS A 261 3.78 3.59 -7.42
N ILE A 262 4.40 2.44 -7.67
CA ILE A 262 5.87 2.33 -7.75
C ILE A 262 6.36 1.65 -9.01
N GLU A 263 5.55 1.66 -10.06
CA GLU A 263 6.04 1.18 -11.34
C GLU A 263 7.17 2.07 -11.84
N THR A 264 8.14 1.45 -12.49
CA THR A 264 9.30 2.14 -13.08
C THR A 264 9.00 2.71 -14.48
N LEU A 265 7.79 2.43 -14.98
CA LEU A 265 7.26 2.94 -16.24
C LEU A 265 6.40 4.18 -16.00
N PRO A 266 6.43 5.17 -16.91
CA PRO A 266 5.60 6.36 -16.83
C PRO A 266 4.15 6.03 -17.23
N LEU A 267 3.42 5.34 -16.36
CA LEU A 267 2.01 5.02 -16.58
C LEU A 267 1.12 6.24 -16.34
N VAL A 268 0.06 6.36 -17.13
CA VAL A 268 -1.03 7.30 -16.85
C VAL A 268 -1.99 6.63 -15.87
N LEU A 269 -2.19 7.26 -14.73
CA LEU A 269 -3.08 6.77 -13.67
C LEU A 269 -3.71 7.94 -12.92
N SER A 270 -4.69 7.66 -12.08
CA SER A 270 -5.26 8.65 -11.16
C SER A 270 -5.25 8.11 -9.73
N LEU A 271 -5.13 9.01 -8.76
CA LEU A 271 -5.25 8.71 -7.33
C LEU A 271 -6.43 9.48 -6.72
N PRO A 272 -7.67 9.20 -7.16
CA PRO A 272 -8.81 10.00 -6.75
C PRO A 272 -9.00 9.91 -5.24
N VAL A 273 -9.32 11.06 -4.64
CA VAL A 273 -9.67 11.18 -3.23
C VAL A 273 -10.98 11.92 -3.14
N LYS A 274 -11.97 11.34 -2.45
CA LYS A 274 -13.27 11.97 -2.22
C LYS A 274 -13.83 11.65 -0.84
N VAL A 275 -14.55 12.59 -0.25
CA VAL A 275 -15.37 12.32 0.94
C VAL A 275 -16.73 11.78 0.51
N GLY A 276 -17.09 10.62 1.05
CA GLY A 276 -18.38 9.99 0.83
C GLY A 276 -19.50 10.64 1.65
N PRO A 277 -20.77 10.32 1.36
CA PRO A 277 -21.92 10.88 2.09
C PRO A 277 -21.94 10.47 3.57
N ASP A 278 -21.25 9.39 3.92
CA ASP A 278 -21.05 8.90 5.29
C ASP A 278 -19.87 9.58 6.01
N GLY A 279 -19.25 10.58 5.37
CA GLY A 279 -18.13 11.34 5.91
C GLY A 279 -16.79 10.60 5.88
N ARG A 280 -16.67 9.45 5.20
CA ARG A 280 -15.38 8.75 5.08
C ARG A 280 -14.64 9.15 3.84
N ILE A 281 -13.32 9.15 3.93
CA ILE A 281 -12.46 9.43 2.79
C ILE A 281 -12.30 8.14 1.99
N ASN A 282 -12.59 8.20 0.70
CA ASN A 282 -12.32 7.12 -0.23
C ASN A 282 -11.14 7.52 -1.09
N ALA A 283 -10.13 6.67 -1.14
CA ALA A 283 -8.97 6.80 -2.01
C ALA A 283 -8.75 5.51 -2.77
N SER A 284 -8.26 5.59 -4.00
CA SER A 284 -7.90 4.41 -4.78
C SER A 284 -6.82 4.76 -5.79
N LEU A 285 -6.33 3.75 -6.51
CA LEU A 285 -5.56 3.93 -7.71
C LEU A 285 -6.37 3.47 -8.92
N VAL A 286 -6.47 4.33 -9.93
CA VAL A 286 -7.24 4.08 -11.14
C VAL A 286 -6.32 4.06 -12.35
N LEU A 287 -6.35 2.96 -13.11
CA LEU A 287 -5.64 2.77 -14.36
C LEU A 287 -6.64 2.58 -15.50
N GLU A 288 -6.33 3.14 -16.67
CA GLU A 288 -7.09 2.93 -17.91
C GLU A 288 -6.17 2.25 -18.94
N PRO A 289 -5.95 0.93 -18.83
CA PRO A 289 -4.96 0.24 -19.65
C PRO A 289 -5.28 0.22 -21.13
N LYS A 290 -6.57 0.36 -21.51
CA LYS A 290 -7.04 0.22 -22.89
C LYS A 290 -6.50 -1.07 -23.53
N SER A 291 -6.60 -2.18 -22.79
CA SER A 291 -6.03 -3.48 -23.15
C SER A 291 -7.11 -4.54 -23.35
N VAL A 292 -6.75 -5.62 -24.05
CA VAL A 292 -7.58 -6.82 -24.21
C VAL A 292 -6.91 -7.99 -23.49
N LEU A 293 -7.71 -8.82 -22.79
CA LEU A 293 -7.29 -10.01 -22.06
C LEU A 293 -7.73 -11.30 -22.75
#